data_AF-A0A1G8EJS2-F1
#
_entry.id   AF-A0A1G8EJS2-F1
#
_cell.length_a   1.000
_cell.length_b   1.000
_cell.length_c   1.000
_cell.angle_alpha   90.00
_cell.angle_beta   90.00
_cell.angle_gamma   90.00
#
_symmetry.space_group_name_H-M   'P 1'
#
loop_
_entity.id
_entity.type
_entity.pdbx_description
1 polymer ?
#
loop_
_entity_poly.entity_id
_entity_poly.type
_entity_poly.pdbx_seq_one_letter_code
_entity_poly.pdbx_strand_id
1 'polypeptide(L)'
;MKLKMKWIKTIDISLFILCSINLILWIVRSLYVIEAYTSTPFEWIYKNLFIPMVIGVFLLPTLVIATLINRKVELQSFTFLSLKCIALTVLLILILK
;
A
#
# COMPACT_ATOMS: atom_id res chain seq x y z
N MET A 1 25.60 -11.82 10.81
CA MET A 1 25.10 -11.82 9.40
C MET A 1 23.66 -12.37 9.27
N LYS A 2 23.32 -13.55 9.82
CA LYS A 2 21.96 -14.15 9.74
C LYS A 2 20.83 -13.29 10.33
N LEU A 3 21.07 -12.60 11.47
CA LEU A 3 20.08 -11.71 12.11
C LEU A 3 19.72 -10.49 11.23
N LYS A 4 20.73 -9.85 10.63
CA LYS A 4 20.54 -8.68 9.74
C LYS A 4 19.67 -9.04 8.53
N MET A 5 19.89 -10.21 7.92
CA MET A 5 19.06 -10.69 6.82
C MET A 5 17.60 -11.00 7.24
N LYS A 6 17.38 -11.58 8.43
CA LYS A 6 16.02 -11.84 8.93
C LYS A 6 15.23 -10.54 9.11
N TRP A 7 15.84 -9.52 9.71
CA TRP A 7 15.21 -8.21 9.92
C TRP A 7 14.83 -7.51 8.61
N ILE A 8 15.74 -7.54 7.64
CA ILE A 8 15.53 -7.01 6.28
C ILE A 8 14.32 -7.67 5.62
N LYS A 9 14.22 -9.00 5.69
CA LYS A 9 13.08 -9.75 5.14
C LYS A 9 11.77 -9.42 5.86
N THR A 10 11.80 -9.28 7.18
CA THR A 10 10.61 -8.90 7.96
C THR A 10 10.10 -7.52 7.55
N ILE A 11 10.99 -6.54 7.39
CA ILE A 11 10.63 -5.18 6.95
C ILE A 11 9.92 -5.23 5.59
N ASP A 12 10.40 -6.04 4.64
CA ASP A 12 9.78 -6.12 3.31
C ASP A 12 8.40 -6.76 3.34
N ILE A 13 8.23 -7.81 4.15
CA ILE A 13 6.94 -8.45 4.36
C ILE A 13 5.96 -7.44 5.00
N SER A 14 6.41 -6.71 6.02
CA SER A 14 5.59 -5.68 6.67
C SER A 14 5.20 -4.56 5.70
N LEU A 15 6.15 -4.06 4.90
CA LEU A 15 5.87 -3.06 3.86
C LEU A 15 4.90 -3.57 2.82
N PHE A 16 5.04 -4.82 2.39
CA PHE A 16 4.13 -5.46 1.45
C PHE A 16 2.70 -5.56 2.00
N ILE A 17 2.56 -5.98 3.26
CA ILE A 17 1.25 -6.06 3.94
C ILE A 17 0.63 -4.66 4.02
N LEU A 18 1.39 -3.65 4.42
CA LEU A 18 0.89 -2.27 4.52
C LEU A 18 0.47 -1.71 3.14
N CYS A 19 1.25 -1.96 2.09
CA CYS A 19 0.89 -1.57 0.72
C CYS A 19 -0.37 -2.28 0.24
N SER A 20 -0.52 -3.56 0.57
CA SER A 20 -1.71 -4.36 0.22
C SER A 20 -2.95 -3.88 0.95
N ILE A 21 -2.85 -3.60 2.26
CA ILE A 21 -3.97 -3.05 3.05
C ILE A 21 -4.38 -1.69 2.49
N ASN A 22 -3.41 -0.80 2.21
CA ASN A 22 -3.72 0.50 1.64
C ASN A 22 -4.45 0.37 0.30
N LEU A 23 -3.96 -0.50 -0.60
CA LEU A 23 -4.64 -0.79 -1.87
C LEU A 23 -6.07 -1.31 -1.66
N ILE A 24 -6.28 -2.27 -0.76
CA ILE A 24 -7.61 -2.83 -0.46
C ILE A 24 -8.55 -1.73 0.04
N LEU A 25 -8.09 -0.87 0.95
CA LEU A 25 -8.91 0.24 1.46
C LEU A 25 -9.30 1.21 0.35
N TRP A 26 -8.40 1.48 -0.60
CA TRP A 26 -8.71 2.31 -1.77
C TRP A 26 -9.71 1.62 -2.71
N ILE A 27 -9.64 0.30 -2.89
CA ILE A 27 -10.63 -0.46 -3.66
C ILE A 27 -12.00 -0.42 -2.96
N VAL A 28 -12.06 -0.62 -1.65
CA VAL A 28 -13.32 -0.57 -0.91
C VAL A 28 -13.93 0.83 -1.01
N ARG A 29 -13.11 1.88 -0.87
CA ARG A 29 -13.54 3.26 -1.08
C ARG A 29 -14.06 3.48 -2.50
N SER A 30 -13.35 2.98 -3.51
CA SER A 30 -13.73 3.17 -4.91
C SER A 30 -15.09 2.56 -5.22
N LEU A 31 -15.32 1.34 -4.74
CA LEU A 31 -16.58 0.62 -4.87
C LEU A 31 -17.75 1.35 -4.21
N TYR A 32 -17.50 2.09 -3.12
CA TYR A 32 -18.49 2.95 -2.50
C TYR A 32 -18.78 4.21 -3.33
N VAL A 33 -17.74 4.87 -3.85
CA VAL A 33 -17.86 6.09 -4.68
C VAL A 33 -18.66 5.85 -5.96
N ILE A 34 -18.48 4.70 -6.60
CA ILE A 34 -19.23 4.32 -7.81
C ILE A 34 -20.59 3.69 -7.50
N GLU A 35 -21.02 3.70 -6.23
CA GLU A 35 -22.28 3.12 -5.74
C GLU A 35 -22.48 1.61 -6.02
N ALA A 36 -21.41 0.89 -6.39
CA ALA A 36 -21.47 -0.56 -6.62
C ALA A 36 -21.72 -1.35 -5.33
N TYR A 37 -21.24 -0.83 -4.19
CA TYR A 37 -21.44 -1.43 -2.87
C TYR A 37 -21.64 -0.34 -1.81
N THR A 38 -22.80 -0.33 -1.15
CA THR A 38 -23.23 0.71 -0.19
C THR A 38 -23.39 0.18 1.24
N SER A 39 -22.78 -0.94 1.57
CA SER A 39 -22.88 -1.54 2.90
C SER A 39 -22.20 -0.68 3.99
N THR A 40 -22.61 -0.85 5.24
CA THR A 40 -22.11 -0.06 6.38
C THR A 40 -20.58 -0.05 6.55
N PRO A 41 -19.83 -1.14 6.27
CA PRO A 41 -18.36 -1.09 6.36
C PRO A 41 -17.73 -0.22 5.27
N PHE A 42 -18.32 -0.18 4.06
CA PHE A 42 -17.82 0.59 2.93
C PHE A 42 -18.01 2.09 3.18
N GLU A 43 -19.19 2.48 3.68
CA GLU A 43 -19.48 3.83 4.12
C GLU A 43 -18.54 4.27 5.26
N TRP A 44 -18.29 3.40 6.23
CA TRP A 44 -17.40 3.72 7.35
C TRP A 44 -15.97 3.98 6.88
N ILE A 45 -15.43 3.14 5.97
CA ILE A 45 -14.11 3.33 5.35
C ILE A 45 -14.09 4.65 4.57
N TYR A 46 -15.14 4.92 3.79
CA TYR A 46 -15.25 6.16 3.01
C TYR A 46 -15.23 7.41 3.91
N LYS A 47 -15.93 7.39 5.05
CA LYS A 47 -16.03 8.53 5.95
C LYS A 47 -14.80 8.73 6.84
N ASN A 48 -14.20 7.65 7.36
CA ASN A 48 -13.23 7.74 8.45
C ASN A 48 -11.77 7.50 8.04
N LEU A 49 -11.52 6.73 6.97
CA LEU A 49 -10.15 6.29 6.63
C LEU A 49 -9.48 7.12 5.53
N PHE A 50 -10.14 8.15 4.99
CA PHE A 50 -9.59 8.94 3.90
C PHE A 50 -8.21 9.55 4.24
N ILE A 51 -8.10 10.24 5.38
CA ILE A 51 -6.84 10.88 5.78
C ILE A 51 -5.72 9.84 5.97
N PRO A 52 -5.89 8.76 6.76
CA PRO A 52 -4.88 7.69 6.87
C PRO A 52 -4.46 7.09 5.52
N MET A 53 -5.42 6.83 4.64
CA MET A 53 -5.17 6.26 3.32
C MET A 53 -4.34 7.20 2.43
N VAL A 54 -4.64 8.50 2.46
CA VAL A 54 -3.86 9.53 1.74
C VAL A 54 -2.44 9.61 2.29
N ILE A 55 -2.26 9.61 3.61
CA ILE A 55 -0.92 9.55 4.23
C ILE A 55 -0.17 8.30 3.74
N GLY A 56 -0.86 7.15 3.70
CA GLY A 56 -0.30 5.89 3.20
C GLY A 56 0.19 5.98 1.75
N VAL A 57 -0.52 6.71 0.88
CA VAL A 57 -0.14 6.92 -0.53
C VAL A 57 1.21 7.65 -0.65
N PHE A 58 1.52 8.59 0.25
CA PHE A 58 2.80 9.30 0.22
C PHE A 58 3.90 8.57 0.98
N LEU A 59 3.59 8.00 2.14
CA LEU A 59 4.60 7.45 3.05
C LEU A 59 5.12 6.08 2.58
N LEU A 60 4.24 5.20 2.11
CA LEU A 60 4.62 3.82 1.74
C LEU A 60 5.61 3.77 0.57
N PRO A 61 5.45 4.57 -0.52
CA PRO A 61 6.44 4.62 -1.58
C PRO A 61 7.80 5.11 -1.09
N THR A 62 7.85 6.14 -0.25
CA THR A 62 9.11 6.64 0.32
C THR A 62 9.82 5.57 1.12
N LEU A 63 9.09 4.81 1.94
CA LEU A 63 9.67 3.71 2.72
C LEU A 63 10.18 2.57 1.84
N VAL A 64 9.44 2.19 0.79
CA VAL A 64 9.86 1.16 -0.17
C VAL A 64 11.11 1.59 -0.96
N ILE A 65 11.19 2.86 -1.38
CA ILE A 65 12.37 3.39 -2.07
C ILE A 65 13.57 3.47 -1.12
N ALA A 66 13.37 3.91 0.12
CA ALA A 66 14.43 3.97 1.13
C ALA A 66 15.00 2.57 1.44
N THR A 67 14.17 1.53 1.49
CA THR A 67 14.66 0.16 1.66
C THR A 67 15.40 -0.38 0.43
N LEU A 68 14.97 0.00 -0.79
CA LEU A 68 15.69 -0.35 -2.03
C LEU A 68 17.10 0.27 -2.08
N ILE A 69 17.21 1.57 -1.81
CA ILE A 69 18.49 2.31 -1.84
C ILE A 69 19.47 1.72 -0.82
N ASN A 70 19.00 1.45 0.41
CA ASN A 70 19.85 0.92 1.49
C ASN A 70 20.41 -0.48 1.23
N ARG A 71 19.89 -1.21 0.23
CA ARG A 71 20.20 -2.62 -0.01
C ARG A 71 20.91 -2.90 -1.32
N LYS A 72 21.31 -1.85 -2.06
CA LYS A 72 22.04 -1.97 -3.34
C LYS A 72 21.35 -2.91 -4.35
N VAL A 73 20.06 -2.68 -4.59
CA VAL A 73 19.33 -3.09 -5.82
C VAL A 73 19.13 -4.61 -6.00
N GLU A 74 19.25 -5.45 -4.98
CA GLU A 74 18.62 -6.78 -5.06
C GLU A 74 17.11 -6.64 -4.83
N LEU A 75 16.35 -6.58 -5.93
CA LEU A 75 14.89 -6.57 -5.94
C LEU A 75 14.37 -7.91 -5.40
N GLN A 76 14.14 -7.98 -4.09
CA GLN A 76 13.45 -9.09 -3.47
C GLN A 76 11.97 -9.11 -3.90
N SER A 77 11.38 -10.30 -4.03
CA SER A 77 10.02 -10.47 -4.54
C SER A 77 8.98 -9.60 -3.82
N PHE A 78 9.10 -9.44 -2.50
CA PHE A 78 8.20 -8.62 -1.68
C PHE A 78 8.29 -7.13 -2.01
N THR A 79 9.50 -6.59 -2.21
CA THR A 79 9.68 -5.19 -2.56
C THR A 79 9.10 -4.87 -3.93
N PHE A 80 9.24 -5.79 -4.90
CA PHE A 80 8.61 -5.68 -6.21
C PHE A 80 7.08 -5.74 -6.13
N LEU A 81 6.53 -6.64 -5.31
CA LEU A 81 5.10 -6.72 -5.03
C LEU A 81 4.56 -5.43 -4.40
N SER A 82 5.27 -4.86 -3.42
CA SER A 82 4.92 -3.57 -2.79
C SER A 82 4.85 -2.44 -3.81
N LEU A 83 5.83 -2.35 -4.72
CA LEU A 83 5.82 -1.37 -5.81
C LEU A 83 4.60 -1.54 -6.72
N LYS A 84 4.20 -2.77 -7.05
CA LYS A 84 2.97 -3.03 -7.81
C LYS A 84 1.72 -2.58 -7.06
N CYS A 85 1.63 -2.87 -5.76
CA CYS A 85 0.50 -2.42 -4.93
C CYS A 85 0.40 -0.88 -4.92
N ILE A 86 1.55 -0.20 -4.78
CA ILE A 86 1.61 1.27 -4.85
C ILE A 86 1.15 1.76 -6.22
N ALA A 87 1.68 1.20 -7.31
CA ALA A 87 1.32 1.60 -8.67
C ALA A 87 -0.18 1.43 -8.95
N LEU A 88 -0.75 0.30 -8.53
CA LEU A 88 -2.20 0.05 -8.63
C LEU A 88 -3.01 1.03 -7.78
N THR A 89 -2.53 1.38 -6.57
CA THR A 89 -3.22 2.34 -5.70
C THR A 89 -3.27 3.71 -6.35
N VAL A 90 -2.14 4.18 -6.90
CA VAL A 90 -2.07 5.46 -7.61
C VAL A 90 -2.95 5.45 -8.85
N LEU A 91 -2.90 4.39 -9.66
CA LEU A 91 -3.74 4.23 -10.85
C LEU A 91 -5.23 4.26 -10.50
N LEU A 92 -5.63 3.57 -9.43
CA LEU A 92 -7.01 3.56 -8.95
C LEU A 92 -7.47 4.97 -8.55
N ILE A 93 -6.63 5.72 -7.81
CA ILE A 93 -6.93 7.11 -7.42
C ILE A 93 -7.09 8.01 -8.65
N LEU A 94 -6.27 7.82 -9.68
CA LEU A 94 -6.34 8.61 -10.91
C LEU A 94 -7.61 8.35 -11.71
N ILE A 95 -8.11 7.11 -11.73
CA ILE A 95 -9.34 6.73 -12.46
C ILE A 95 -10.61 7.24 -11.75
N LEU A 96 -10.59 7.31 -10.41
CA LEU A 96 -11.73 7.79 -9.61
C LEU A 96 -11.84 9.32 -9.53
N LYS A 97 -10.87 10.03 -10.10
CA LYS A 97 -10.85 11.49 -10.19
C LYS A 97 -11.69 11.97 -11.35
#